data_AF-A0A3A0FIA0-F1
#
_entry.id   AF-A0A3A0FIA0-F1
#
_cell.length_a   1.000
_cell.length_b   1.000
_cell.length_c   1.000
_cell.angle_alpha   90.00
_cell.angle_beta   90.00
_cell.angle_gamma   90.00
#
_symmetry.space_group_name_H-M   'P 1'
#
loop_
_entity.id
_entity.type
_entity.pdbx_description
1 polymer ?
#
loop_
_entity_poly.entity_id
_entity_poly.type
_entity_poly.pdbx_seq_one_letter_code
_entity_poly.pdbx_strand_id
1 'polypeptide(L)'
;GLAAGGAAAESRAREEGEAWFPGVGRVAAPLVRRERLAAGDVLRGPAIVLEAGGTIALDPGFVARVESNGLLVLEDVAGEAAPALGDLTVADPVRLEVLGSRFMSIAEQMGAVLRHTAVSTNIKERLDYSCAVFDAAGGLVANAPHVPVHLGAMEETVRALRAAFPHCEPGDVWVTNDPFRGGSHLPDVTVVTPVFAQAGAAPLFFVGSRGHHADIGGRTPGSMPAASRSLAEEGALLPPHRLVHAGAFDEAWVRARLAAGAWPARRPDDNVADLEAMIAANRAGERLLQALAAAIGADAAHVTMQQLQEAAAAKVRRELARRVTGARRFEDVLDDGTKIAVRIEREGDRLVVDFAGTGAAVPGNLNAPRAVVRAAVLYVLRALVAERIPLNGGCLAPVELRIPAGSLLDPPPGSAVVGGNVETSQRVVDVLLGALGLAAASQGTMNNVAFGDAGYGYYETIGGGAGAGPDFDGASGVHVHMTNTRITDPEVLEQRHPVRLVTFALRSGSGGTGLRRGGDGLVRRYAFTAPVRVSILSERRRVAPWGLAGGGDGARGRNAVERRDGRVETLASCAEVALDAGDRLVVETPGGGGHGAPVESGLPPLRVRPSLRPGA
;
A
#
# COMPACT_ATOMS: atom_id res chain seq x y z
N GLY A 1 31.17 -14.55 43.69
CA GLY A 1 30.01 -15.31 44.20
C GLY A 1 29.33 -16.23 43.18
N LEU A 2 29.82 -16.36 41.94
CA LEU A 2 29.13 -17.08 40.86
C LEU A 2 29.30 -18.61 40.87
N ALA A 3 30.21 -19.17 41.69
CA ALA A 3 30.45 -20.62 41.74
C ALA A 3 29.53 -21.38 42.71
N ALA A 4 28.91 -20.70 43.68
CA ALA A 4 28.12 -21.36 44.73
C ALA A 4 26.65 -21.61 44.36
N GLY A 5 26.09 -20.85 43.41
CA GLY A 5 24.69 -21.01 42.95
C GLY A 5 24.49 -22.13 41.92
N GLY A 6 25.49 -22.40 41.07
CA GLY A 6 25.38 -23.40 39.99
C GLY A 6 25.23 -24.83 40.51
N ALA A 7 25.94 -25.18 41.60
CA ALA A 7 25.89 -26.51 42.19
C ALA A 7 24.53 -26.85 42.83
N ALA A 8 23.76 -25.85 43.27
CA ALA A 8 22.47 -26.07 43.93
C ALA A 8 21.31 -26.32 42.95
N ALA A 9 21.40 -25.79 41.72
CA ALA A 9 20.43 -26.05 40.66
C ALA A 9 20.72 -27.39 39.96
N GLU A 10 22.00 -27.71 39.69
CA GLU A 10 22.41 -29.00 39.12
C GLU A 10 22.06 -30.19 40.03
N SER A 11 22.14 -30.04 41.37
CA SER A 11 21.79 -31.12 42.31
C SER A 11 20.29 -31.41 42.44
N ARG A 12 19.42 -30.61 41.80
CA ARG A 12 17.95 -30.79 41.82
C ARG A 12 17.40 -31.44 40.54
N ALA A 13 18.25 -31.65 39.53
CA ALA A 13 17.95 -32.45 38.35
C ALA A 13 18.13 -33.94 38.71
N ARG A 14 17.03 -34.69 38.83
CA ARG A 14 17.06 -36.15 39.07
C ARG A 14 16.61 -36.98 37.86
N GLU A 15 16.35 -36.33 36.74
CA GLU A 15 15.90 -36.98 35.51
C GLU A 15 16.84 -36.53 34.38
N GLU A 16 17.47 -37.49 33.71
CA GLU A 16 18.24 -37.29 32.49
C GLU A 16 17.47 -37.93 31.34
N GLY A 17 17.40 -37.24 30.20
CA GLY A 17 16.79 -37.74 28.98
C GLY A 17 17.77 -37.67 27.82
N GLU A 18 17.61 -38.55 26.84
CA GLU A 18 18.37 -38.44 25.59
C GLU A 18 17.65 -37.50 24.64
N ALA A 19 18.34 -36.47 24.15
CA ALA A 19 17.79 -35.48 23.24
C ALA A 19 18.81 -35.11 22.16
N TRP A 20 18.33 -34.73 20.99
CA TRP A 20 19.16 -34.28 19.88
C TRP A 20 19.22 -32.76 19.88
N PHE A 21 20.43 -32.19 19.85
CA PHE A 21 20.67 -30.75 19.74
C PHE A 21 21.44 -30.42 18.45
N PRO A 22 21.10 -29.33 17.75
CA PRO A 22 21.88 -28.84 16.61
C PRO A 22 23.36 -28.66 16.96
N GLY A 23 24.27 -29.01 16.05
CA GLY A 23 25.73 -28.87 16.22
C GLY A 23 26.40 -29.90 17.15
N VAL A 24 25.65 -30.56 18.05
CA VAL A 24 26.21 -31.49 19.05
C VAL A 24 25.68 -32.93 18.89
N GLY A 25 24.52 -33.12 18.27
CA GLY A 25 23.95 -34.44 18.01
C GLY A 25 23.13 -34.98 19.19
N ARG A 26 22.94 -36.31 19.26
CA ARG A 26 22.23 -36.94 20.39
C ARG A 26 23.11 -36.97 21.62
N VAL A 27 22.64 -36.35 22.71
CA VAL A 27 23.33 -36.30 23.99
C VAL A 27 22.35 -36.54 25.13
N ALA A 28 22.86 -37.05 26.25
CA ALA A 28 22.12 -37.01 27.50
C ALA A 28 22.03 -35.56 27.98
N ALA A 29 20.82 -35.10 28.27
CA ALA A 29 20.54 -33.74 28.72
C ALA A 29 19.72 -33.77 30.02
N PRO A 30 20.02 -32.89 30.98
CA PRO A 30 19.23 -32.75 32.20
C PRO A 30 17.79 -32.36 31.88
N LEU A 31 16.83 -33.07 32.46
CA LEU A 31 15.41 -32.71 32.47
C LEU A 31 15.08 -32.00 33.77
N VAL A 32 14.73 -30.72 33.66
CA VAL A 32 14.49 -29.84 34.82
C VAL A 32 13.03 -29.39 34.79
N ARG A 33 12.30 -29.63 35.87
CA ARG A 33 10.94 -29.09 36.00
C ARG A 33 10.99 -27.61 36.37
N ARG A 34 10.32 -26.76 35.59
CA ARG A 34 10.28 -25.31 35.76
C ARG A 34 9.85 -24.91 37.16
N GLU A 35 8.93 -25.65 37.77
CA GLU A 35 8.39 -25.38 39.11
C GLU A 35 9.41 -25.62 40.24
N ARG A 36 10.54 -26.28 39.95
CA ARG A 36 11.62 -26.54 40.91
C ARG A 36 12.74 -25.51 40.90
N LEU A 37 12.71 -24.59 39.95
CA LEU A 37 13.69 -23.53 39.79
C LEU A 37 13.31 -22.30 40.62
N ALA A 38 14.26 -21.82 41.43
CA ALA A 38 14.14 -20.63 42.27
C ALA A 38 14.84 -19.42 41.64
N ALA A 39 14.46 -18.22 42.07
CA ALA A 39 15.14 -16.99 41.67
C ALA A 39 16.64 -17.06 41.98
N GLY A 40 17.47 -16.72 40.98
CA GLY A 40 18.92 -16.83 41.02
C GLY A 40 19.48 -18.15 40.49
N ASP A 41 18.65 -19.16 40.21
CA ASP A 41 19.10 -20.41 39.60
C ASP A 41 19.61 -20.15 38.18
N VAL A 42 20.67 -20.88 37.81
CA VAL A 42 21.31 -20.81 36.50
C VAL A 42 21.40 -22.22 35.91
N LEU A 43 20.92 -22.38 34.68
CA LEU A 43 21.03 -23.61 33.90
C LEU A 43 21.89 -23.35 32.66
N ARG A 44 22.73 -24.31 32.31
CA ARG A 44 23.57 -24.25 31.10
C ARG A 44 23.11 -25.33 30.13
N GLY A 45 23.00 -24.97 28.85
CA GLY A 45 22.71 -25.94 27.80
C GLY A 45 23.89 -26.87 27.53
N PRO A 46 23.67 -28.11 27.04
CA PRO A 46 22.37 -28.68 26.65
C PRO A 46 21.51 -29.09 27.86
N ALA A 47 20.26 -28.61 27.93
CA ALA A 47 19.30 -28.98 28.97
C ALA A 47 17.85 -28.88 28.45
N ILE A 48 16.90 -29.55 29.10
CA ILE A 48 15.48 -29.46 28.78
C ILE A 48 14.72 -29.01 30.04
N VAL A 49 13.99 -27.90 29.94
CA VAL A 49 13.12 -27.41 31.00
C VAL A 49 11.68 -27.74 30.67
N LEU A 50 11.03 -28.54 31.52
CA LEU A 50 9.63 -28.95 31.40
C LEU A 50 8.75 -28.00 32.21
N GLU A 51 7.71 -27.43 31.62
CA GLU A 51 6.71 -26.60 32.30
C GLU A 51 5.29 -27.05 31.95
N ALA A 52 4.30 -26.69 32.79
CA ALA A 52 2.92 -27.15 32.63
C ALA A 52 2.27 -26.85 31.26
N GLY A 53 2.78 -25.87 30.51
CA GLY A 53 2.28 -25.47 29.18
C GLY A 53 3.28 -25.63 28.03
N GLY A 54 4.48 -26.18 28.28
CA GLY A 54 5.55 -26.16 27.27
C GLY A 54 6.82 -26.90 27.67
N THR A 55 7.76 -26.92 26.74
CA THR A 55 9.09 -27.49 26.94
C THR A 55 10.10 -26.55 26.31
N ILE A 56 11.08 -26.11 27.09
CA ILE A 56 12.18 -25.26 26.64
C ILE A 56 13.40 -26.15 26.47
N ALA A 57 13.86 -26.33 25.23
CA ALA A 57 15.16 -26.92 24.95
C ALA A 57 16.22 -25.81 25.01
N LEU A 58 17.17 -25.94 25.92
CA LEU A 58 18.28 -25.02 26.10
C LEU A 58 19.47 -25.56 25.30
N ASP A 59 19.73 -24.99 24.13
CA ASP A 59 20.79 -25.44 23.24
C ASP A 59 22.19 -25.27 23.88
N PRO A 60 23.17 -26.13 23.51
CA PRO A 60 24.57 -25.92 23.87
C PRO A 60 25.00 -24.48 23.57
N GLY A 61 25.61 -23.82 24.57
CA GLY A 61 26.00 -22.41 24.44
C GLY A 61 25.00 -21.40 24.97
N PHE A 62 23.77 -21.82 25.29
CA PHE A 62 22.81 -20.96 26.00
C PHE A 62 22.91 -21.14 27.52
N VAL A 63 22.67 -20.05 28.24
CA VAL A 63 22.53 -20.01 29.69
C VAL A 63 21.16 -19.45 30.03
N ALA A 64 20.38 -20.18 30.83
CA ALA A 64 19.13 -19.70 31.36
C ALA A 64 19.31 -19.25 32.81
N ARG A 65 18.78 -18.07 33.17
CA ARG A 65 18.76 -17.56 34.54
C ARG A 65 17.34 -17.26 34.97
N VAL A 66 16.99 -17.67 36.18
CA VAL A 66 15.72 -17.27 36.80
C VAL A 66 15.90 -15.92 37.48
N GLU A 67 15.24 -14.89 36.97
CA GLU A 67 15.23 -13.56 37.56
C GLU A 67 14.36 -13.49 38.82
N SER A 68 14.51 -12.41 39.60
CA SER A 68 13.77 -12.22 40.87
C SER A 68 12.25 -12.16 40.70
N ASN A 69 11.75 -11.83 39.51
CA ASN A 69 10.34 -11.84 39.15
C ASN A 69 9.84 -13.20 38.63
N GLY A 70 10.70 -14.23 38.63
CA GLY A 70 10.38 -15.56 38.13
C GLY A 70 10.40 -15.67 36.61
N LEU A 71 10.91 -14.70 35.86
CA LEU A 71 11.17 -14.91 34.43
C LEU A 71 12.42 -15.77 34.23
N LEU A 72 12.37 -16.70 33.27
CA LEU A 72 13.54 -17.44 32.80
C LEU A 72 14.12 -16.66 31.62
N VAL A 73 15.27 -16.01 31.81
CA VAL A 73 15.97 -15.24 30.77
C VAL A 73 17.03 -16.13 30.16
N LEU A 74 16.99 -16.29 28.83
CA LEU A 74 17.97 -17.07 28.08
C LEU A 74 18.99 -16.12 27.44
N GLU A 75 20.27 -16.40 27.65
CA GLU A 75 21.40 -15.66 27.09
C GLU A 75 22.25 -16.63 26.26
N ASP A 76 22.53 -16.29 25.01
CA ASP A 76 23.53 -16.98 24.20
C ASP A 76 24.92 -16.53 24.65
N VAL A 77 25.67 -17.43 25.29
CA VAL A 77 27.05 -17.17 25.76
C VAL A 77 28.10 -17.88 24.92
N ALA A 78 27.71 -18.73 23.97
CA ALA A 78 28.64 -19.35 23.03
C ALA A 78 29.14 -18.35 22.00
N GLY A 79 28.36 -17.29 21.73
CA GLY A 79 28.72 -16.29 20.75
C GLY A 79 28.99 -16.96 19.41
N GLU A 80 27.97 -17.55 18.80
CA GLU A 80 28.15 -18.04 17.44
C GLU A 80 28.59 -16.86 16.57
N ALA A 81 29.77 -16.98 15.95
CA ALA A 81 30.08 -16.19 14.77
C ALA A 81 28.91 -16.41 13.82
N ALA A 82 28.21 -15.32 13.45
CA ALA A 82 27.09 -15.39 12.52
C ALA A 82 27.51 -16.32 11.37
N PRO A 83 26.70 -17.36 11.05
CA PRO A 83 27.09 -18.35 10.06
C PRO A 83 27.61 -17.62 8.84
N ALA A 84 28.85 -17.93 8.44
CA ALA A 84 29.49 -17.25 7.33
C ALA A 84 28.51 -17.31 6.17
N LEU A 85 28.05 -16.15 5.71
CA LEU A 85 27.18 -16.08 4.55
C LEU A 85 27.97 -16.77 3.46
N GLY A 86 27.46 -17.92 3.00
CA GLY A 86 28.09 -18.70 1.95
C GLY A 86 28.28 -17.83 0.70
N ASP A 87 28.89 -18.40 -0.33
CA ASP A 87 29.22 -17.67 -1.56
C ASP A 87 28.10 -16.71 -2.02
N LEU A 88 28.40 -15.41 -2.01
CA LEU A 88 27.44 -14.36 -2.37
C LEU A 88 27.11 -14.38 -3.87
N THR A 89 27.93 -15.02 -4.70
CA THR A 89 27.69 -15.15 -6.14
C THR A 89 26.56 -16.12 -6.46
N VAL A 90 26.28 -17.08 -5.56
CA VAL A 90 25.20 -18.05 -5.73
C VAL A 90 23.96 -17.56 -5.01
N ALA A 91 22.81 -17.55 -5.70
CA ALA A 91 21.52 -17.24 -5.11
C ALA A 91 21.06 -18.41 -4.21
N ASP A 92 21.30 -18.30 -2.90
CA ASP A 92 20.82 -19.26 -1.90
C ASP A 92 19.35 -18.97 -1.53
N PRO A 93 18.40 -19.90 -1.80
CA PRO A 93 16.99 -19.71 -1.47
C PRO A 93 16.73 -19.42 0.01
N VAL A 94 17.52 -20.00 0.93
CA VAL A 94 17.34 -19.77 2.36
C VAL A 94 17.75 -18.34 2.71
N ARG A 95 18.92 -17.90 2.25
CA ARG A 95 19.37 -16.51 2.41
C ARG A 95 18.38 -15.50 1.82
N LEU A 96 17.87 -15.76 0.61
CA LEU A 96 16.89 -14.88 -0.03
C LEU A 96 15.59 -14.78 0.78
N GLU A 97 15.05 -15.89 1.27
CA GLU A 97 13.81 -15.87 2.05
C GLU A 97 14.00 -15.15 3.39
N VAL A 98 15.10 -15.42 4.09
CA VAL A 98 15.42 -14.80 5.40
C VAL A 98 15.65 -13.30 5.24
N LEU A 99 16.52 -12.90 4.30
CA LEU A 99 16.84 -11.48 4.12
C LEU A 99 15.70 -10.71 3.47
N GLY A 100 14.96 -11.32 2.54
CA GLY A 100 13.73 -10.76 1.99
C GLY A 100 12.70 -10.46 3.08
N SER A 101 12.51 -11.40 4.01
CA SER A 101 11.63 -11.20 5.18
C SER A 101 12.14 -10.10 6.11
N ARG A 102 13.45 -9.99 6.32
CA ARG A 102 14.04 -8.90 7.12
C ARG A 102 13.84 -7.54 6.46
N PHE A 103 14.06 -7.39 5.15
CA PHE A 103 13.80 -6.13 4.45
C PHE A 103 12.31 -5.74 4.50
N MET A 104 11.40 -6.71 4.37
CA MET A 104 9.97 -6.48 4.54
C MET A 104 9.65 -6.01 5.96
N SER A 105 10.20 -6.67 6.99
CA SER A 105 10.00 -6.27 8.38
C SER A 105 10.50 -4.86 8.66
N ILE A 106 11.60 -4.42 8.03
CA ILE A 106 12.06 -3.03 8.13
C ILE A 106 11.00 -2.07 7.60
N ALA A 107 10.46 -2.32 6.40
CA ALA A 107 9.41 -1.48 5.81
C ALA A 107 8.12 -1.47 6.67
N GLU A 108 7.74 -2.59 7.25
CA GLU A 108 6.58 -2.69 8.15
C GLU A 108 6.79 -1.93 9.46
N GLN A 109 7.99 -2.00 10.05
CA GLN A 109 8.33 -1.25 11.26
C GLN A 109 8.36 0.26 11.00
N MET A 110 8.87 0.71 9.84
CA MET A 110 8.74 2.11 9.41
C MET A 110 7.25 2.51 9.35
N GLY A 111 6.40 1.68 8.76
CA GLY A 111 4.96 1.92 8.67
C GLY A 111 4.29 2.00 10.04
N ALA A 112 4.68 1.16 10.99
CA ALA A 112 4.17 1.20 12.36
C ALA A 112 4.55 2.50 13.08
N VAL A 113 5.78 2.97 12.90
CA VAL A 113 6.23 4.28 13.42
C VAL A 113 5.38 5.39 12.82
N LEU A 114 5.28 5.45 11.48
CA LEU A 114 4.51 6.48 10.77
C LEU A 114 3.06 6.54 11.26
N ARG A 115 2.38 5.39 11.33
CA ARG A 115 1.00 5.31 11.80
C ARG A 115 0.82 5.85 13.22
N HIS A 116 1.75 5.57 14.12
CA HIS A 116 1.61 5.95 15.53
C HIS A 116 1.96 7.42 15.77
N THR A 117 2.86 8.00 14.97
CA THR A 117 3.32 9.38 15.14
C THR A 117 2.56 10.40 14.28
N ALA A 118 1.94 9.99 13.18
CA ALA A 118 1.14 10.88 12.33
C ALA A 118 -0.09 11.45 13.05
N VAL A 119 -0.52 12.62 12.61
CA VAL A 119 -1.68 13.34 13.18
C VAL A 119 -2.89 13.30 12.28
N SER A 120 -2.72 13.25 10.95
CA SER A 120 -3.84 13.26 10.01
C SER A 120 -4.64 11.95 10.03
N THR A 121 -5.96 12.07 9.84
CA THR A 121 -6.87 10.92 9.71
C THR A 121 -6.45 10.01 8.55
N ASN A 122 -5.93 10.57 7.46
CA ASN A 122 -5.51 9.84 6.26
C ASN A 122 -4.37 8.86 6.55
N ILE A 123 -3.30 9.32 7.20
CA ILE A 123 -2.16 8.45 7.51
C ILE A 123 -2.51 7.55 8.71
N LYS A 124 -3.04 8.12 9.80
CA LYS A 124 -3.23 7.42 11.07
C LYS A 124 -4.33 6.37 11.06
N GLU A 125 -5.50 6.72 10.54
CA GLU A 125 -6.71 5.90 10.62
C GLU A 125 -6.93 5.12 9.32
N ARG A 126 -6.83 5.81 8.18
CA ARG A 126 -7.09 5.23 6.86
C ARG A 126 -5.92 4.42 6.30
N LEU A 127 -4.73 4.56 6.87
CA LEU A 127 -3.50 3.90 6.40
C LEU A 127 -3.16 4.25 4.94
N ASP A 128 -3.40 5.51 4.56
CA ASP A 128 -3.09 6.03 3.23
C ASP A 128 -1.62 6.47 3.16
N TYR A 129 -0.73 5.49 3.33
CA TYR A 129 0.71 5.67 3.28
C TYR A 129 1.40 4.37 2.85
N SER A 130 2.63 4.45 2.34
CA SER A 130 3.51 3.29 2.14
C SER A 130 4.91 3.58 2.62
N CYS A 131 5.58 2.58 3.17
CA CYS A 131 7.00 2.61 3.53
C CYS A 131 7.75 1.55 2.72
N ALA A 132 8.96 1.88 2.28
CA ALA A 132 9.73 1.03 1.38
C ALA A 132 11.24 1.15 1.56
N VAL A 133 11.93 0.07 1.22
CA VAL A 133 13.39 -0.05 1.16
C VAL A 133 13.82 -0.18 -0.31
N PHE A 134 14.89 0.53 -0.66
CA PHE A 134 15.43 0.60 -2.01
C PHE A 134 16.94 0.29 -2.03
N ASP A 135 17.41 -0.26 -3.15
CA ASP A 135 18.83 -0.50 -3.39
C ASP A 135 19.59 0.81 -3.74
N ALA A 136 20.92 0.71 -3.95
CA ALA A 136 21.80 1.83 -4.30
C ALA A 136 21.42 2.56 -5.61
N ALA A 137 20.71 1.90 -6.51
CA ALA A 137 20.21 2.46 -7.77
C ALA A 137 18.80 3.06 -7.63
N GLY A 138 18.21 2.98 -6.43
CA GLY A 138 16.85 3.41 -6.14
C GLY A 138 15.78 2.42 -6.60
N GLY A 139 16.15 1.17 -6.93
CA GLY A 139 15.20 0.11 -7.26
C GLY A 139 14.45 -0.37 -6.03
N LEU A 140 13.13 -0.58 -6.14
CA LEU A 140 12.32 -1.05 -5.02
C LEU A 140 12.73 -2.47 -4.64
N VAL A 141 12.97 -2.73 -3.34
CA VAL A 141 13.37 -4.04 -2.80
C VAL A 141 12.25 -4.64 -1.96
N ALA A 142 11.71 -3.85 -1.03
CA ALA A 142 10.64 -4.27 -0.12
C ALA A 142 9.70 -3.11 0.19
N ASN A 143 8.41 -3.41 0.40
CA ASN A 143 7.38 -2.43 0.68
C ASN A 143 6.28 -3.03 1.55
N ALA A 144 5.89 -2.31 2.61
CA ALA A 144 4.76 -2.69 3.44
C ALA A 144 3.44 -2.51 2.66
N PRO A 145 2.65 -3.58 2.43
CA PRO A 145 1.58 -3.61 1.43
C PRO A 145 0.34 -2.80 1.86
N HIS A 146 0.39 -1.48 1.65
CA HIS A 146 -0.68 -0.57 2.04
C HIS A 146 -1.43 -0.03 0.81
N VAL A 147 -0.77 0.68 -0.10
CA VAL A 147 -1.43 1.31 -1.27
C VAL A 147 -0.70 0.95 -2.58
N PRO A 148 -1.35 0.22 -3.52
CA PRO A 148 -0.71 -0.25 -4.75
C PRO A 148 -0.15 0.84 -5.67
N VAL A 149 -0.79 2.02 -5.74
CA VAL A 149 -0.29 3.12 -6.59
C VAL A 149 1.09 3.64 -6.15
N HIS A 150 1.43 3.51 -4.86
CA HIS A 150 2.74 3.92 -4.34
C HIS A 150 3.88 3.04 -4.85
N LEU A 151 3.63 1.75 -5.13
CA LEU A 151 4.67 0.75 -5.36
C LEU A 151 5.51 1.05 -6.61
N GLY A 152 4.89 1.35 -7.74
CA GLY A 152 5.61 1.70 -8.97
C GLY A 152 6.10 3.16 -8.98
N ALA A 153 5.40 4.05 -8.30
CA ALA A 153 5.66 5.48 -8.35
C ALA A 153 6.81 5.91 -7.43
N MET A 154 6.95 5.31 -6.24
CA MET A 154 8.03 5.66 -5.31
C MET A 154 9.42 5.35 -5.87
N GLU A 155 9.58 4.28 -6.65
CA GLU A 155 10.85 3.95 -7.33
C GLU A 155 11.30 5.08 -8.27
N GLU A 156 10.38 5.63 -9.07
CA GLU A 156 10.65 6.76 -9.95
C GLU A 156 11.00 8.02 -9.14
N THR A 157 10.31 8.26 -8.02
CA THR A 157 10.63 9.38 -7.12
C THR A 157 12.03 9.27 -6.51
N VAL A 158 12.43 8.10 -6.01
CA VAL A 158 13.77 7.89 -5.44
C VAL A 158 14.84 8.15 -6.49
N ARG A 159 14.66 7.64 -7.72
CA ARG A 159 15.59 7.92 -8.84
C ARG A 159 15.66 9.40 -9.19
N ALA A 160 14.51 10.10 -9.23
CA ALA A 160 14.45 11.53 -9.52
C ALA A 160 15.14 12.38 -8.44
N LEU A 161 14.94 12.05 -7.17
CA LEU A 161 15.60 12.74 -6.05
C LEU A 161 17.10 12.48 -6.02
N ARG A 162 17.53 11.23 -6.27
CA ARG A 162 18.95 10.88 -6.40
C ARG A 162 19.64 11.63 -7.55
N ALA A 163 18.94 11.82 -8.66
CA ALA A 163 19.44 12.62 -9.77
C ALA A 163 19.50 14.13 -9.44
N ALA A 164 18.55 14.63 -8.66
CA ALA A 164 18.53 16.02 -8.19
C ALA A 164 19.61 16.31 -7.13
N PHE A 165 19.97 15.30 -6.33
CA PHE A 165 20.92 15.39 -5.22
C PHE A 165 22.03 14.34 -5.35
N PRO A 166 22.93 14.45 -6.34
CA PRO A 166 24.00 13.47 -6.57
C PRO A 166 25.03 13.43 -5.42
N HIS A 167 25.09 14.49 -4.61
CA HIS A 167 25.91 14.59 -3.41
C HIS A 167 25.00 14.69 -2.19
N CYS A 168 25.16 13.78 -1.23
CA CYS A 168 24.46 13.80 0.05
C CYS A 168 25.33 13.27 1.17
N GLU A 169 24.94 13.61 2.39
CA GLU A 169 25.64 13.26 3.61
C GLU A 169 24.74 12.42 4.53
N PRO A 170 25.31 11.64 5.45
CA PRO A 170 24.53 10.95 6.48
C PRO A 170 23.60 11.91 7.23
N GLY A 171 22.33 11.54 7.37
CA GLY A 171 21.31 12.37 8.02
C GLY A 171 20.56 13.33 7.09
N ASP A 172 20.95 13.45 5.81
CA ASP A 172 20.15 14.16 4.81
C ASP A 172 18.79 13.48 4.62
N VAL A 173 17.74 14.28 4.48
CA VAL A 173 16.40 13.81 4.09
C VAL A 173 15.88 14.68 2.96
N TRP A 174 15.28 14.05 1.95
CA TRP A 174 14.73 14.70 0.77
C TRP A 174 13.21 14.60 0.73
N VAL A 175 12.57 15.54 0.05
CA VAL A 175 11.12 15.55 -0.14
C VAL A 175 10.73 15.96 -1.56
N THR A 176 9.62 15.41 -2.05
CA THR A 176 8.89 15.90 -3.23
C THR A 176 7.47 15.34 -3.25
N ASN A 177 6.54 16.07 -3.88
CA ASN A 177 5.24 15.53 -4.32
C ASN A 177 5.01 15.76 -5.83
N ASP A 178 6.05 16.19 -6.56
CA ASP A 178 5.96 16.51 -7.99
C ASP A 178 5.54 15.28 -8.83
N PRO A 179 4.34 15.28 -9.43
CA PRO A 179 3.85 14.14 -10.22
C PRO A 179 4.68 13.87 -11.47
N PHE A 180 5.39 14.89 -11.97
CA PHE A 180 6.26 14.78 -13.13
C PHE A 180 7.69 14.36 -12.75
N ARG A 181 7.93 14.05 -11.47
CA ARG A 181 9.17 13.46 -10.92
C ARG A 181 8.88 12.21 -10.09
N GLY A 182 7.94 11.38 -10.55
CA GLY A 182 7.58 10.10 -9.92
C GLY A 182 6.47 10.19 -8.86
N GLY A 183 5.95 11.39 -8.57
CA GLY A 183 4.75 11.54 -7.74
C GLY A 183 3.49 10.95 -8.43
N SER A 184 2.48 10.63 -7.63
CA SER A 184 1.16 10.20 -8.10
C SER A 184 0.24 11.40 -8.33
N HIS A 185 0.12 12.25 -7.30
CA HIS A 185 -0.62 13.52 -7.28
C HIS A 185 -0.08 14.37 -6.11
N LEU A 186 -0.50 15.63 -5.98
CA LEU A 186 0.07 16.53 -4.97
C LEU A 186 -0.15 16.11 -3.51
N PRO A 187 -1.31 15.54 -3.10
CA PRO A 187 -1.48 15.11 -1.71
C PRO A 187 -0.52 14.01 -1.27
N ASP A 188 0.01 13.21 -2.19
CA ASP A 188 0.97 12.14 -1.89
C ASP A 188 2.39 12.70 -1.81
N VAL A 189 2.82 13.09 -0.62
CA VAL A 189 4.18 13.57 -0.39
C VAL A 189 5.10 12.39 -0.16
N THR A 190 6.28 12.39 -0.79
CA THR A 190 7.30 11.36 -0.63
C THR A 190 8.52 11.94 0.07
N VAL A 191 8.94 11.32 1.17
CA VAL A 191 10.14 11.64 1.95
C VAL A 191 11.13 10.48 1.79
N VAL A 192 12.37 10.79 1.42
CA VAL A 192 13.42 9.79 1.12
C VAL A 192 14.67 10.11 1.91
N THR A 193 15.26 9.09 2.53
CA THR A 193 16.50 9.20 3.32
C THR A 193 17.56 8.27 2.70
N PRO A 194 18.69 8.81 2.22
CA PRO A 194 19.86 8.02 1.83
C PRO A 194 20.46 7.32 3.05
N VAL A 195 20.80 6.04 2.91
CA VAL A 195 21.35 5.22 4.00
C VAL A 195 22.77 4.79 3.66
N PHE A 196 23.68 5.13 4.57
CA PHE A 196 25.10 4.86 4.44
C PHE A 196 25.48 3.65 5.28
N ALA A 197 26.26 2.73 4.71
CA ALA A 197 26.83 1.61 5.45
C ALA A 197 28.05 2.04 6.29
N GLN A 198 28.81 3.03 5.81
CA GLN A 198 29.95 3.63 6.50
C GLN A 198 29.98 5.14 6.20
N ALA A 199 30.44 5.94 7.17
CA ALA A 199 30.59 7.39 6.99
C ALA A 199 31.63 7.69 5.89
N GLY A 200 31.35 8.68 5.03
CA GLY A 200 32.23 9.09 3.92
C GLY A 200 32.14 8.23 2.66
N ALA A 201 31.34 7.16 2.65
CA ALA A 201 31.04 6.38 1.46
C ALA A 201 29.83 6.93 0.69
N ALA A 202 29.54 6.39 -0.50
CA ALA A 202 28.28 6.63 -1.18
C ALA A 202 27.11 5.94 -0.43
N PRO A 203 25.87 6.45 -0.50
CA PRO A 203 24.72 5.75 0.05
C PRO A 203 24.55 4.41 -0.66
N LEU A 204 24.41 3.34 0.12
CA LEU A 204 24.27 1.98 -0.40
C LEU A 204 22.80 1.56 -0.50
N PHE A 205 21.92 2.24 0.23
CA PHE A 205 20.49 2.00 0.23
C PHE A 205 19.73 3.31 0.35
N PHE A 206 18.42 3.25 0.12
CA PHE A 206 17.50 4.33 0.47
C PHE A 206 16.30 3.75 1.22
N VAL A 207 15.75 4.53 2.11
CA VAL A 207 14.43 4.27 2.70
C VAL A 207 13.51 5.41 2.33
N GLY A 208 12.24 5.10 2.10
CA GLY A 208 11.26 6.09 1.72
C GLY A 208 9.89 5.83 2.32
N SER A 209 9.20 6.92 2.65
CA SER A 209 7.81 6.93 3.07
C SER A 209 7.03 7.85 2.14
N ARG A 210 5.87 7.41 1.67
CA ARG A 210 4.89 8.23 0.98
C ARG A 210 3.62 8.29 1.80
N GLY A 211 3.10 9.47 2.08
CA GLY A 211 1.89 9.67 2.88
C GLY A 211 0.93 10.62 2.18
N HIS A 212 -0.36 10.30 2.21
CA HIS A 212 -1.40 11.19 1.70
C HIS A 212 -1.75 12.23 2.75
N HIS A 213 -1.36 13.48 2.52
CA HIS A 213 -1.77 14.60 3.35
C HIS A 213 -3.25 14.90 3.13
N ALA A 214 -4.02 15.09 4.20
CA ALA A 214 -5.46 15.31 4.11
C ALA A 214 -5.82 16.57 3.32
N ASP A 215 -4.99 17.62 3.43
CA ASP A 215 -5.12 18.86 2.68
C ASP A 215 -3.71 19.45 2.48
N ILE A 216 -3.32 19.70 1.24
CA ILE A 216 -2.08 20.39 0.85
C ILE A 216 -2.40 21.71 0.13
N GLY A 217 -3.60 22.26 0.36
CA GLY A 217 -4.16 23.41 -0.33
C GLY A 217 -5.05 23.03 -1.51
N GLY A 218 -5.18 23.94 -2.46
CA GLY A 218 -5.98 23.73 -3.67
C GLY A 218 -7.42 24.23 -3.55
N ARG A 219 -8.10 24.24 -4.69
CA ARG A 219 -9.35 24.98 -4.91
C ARG A 219 -10.49 24.53 -4.01
N THR A 220 -10.52 23.25 -3.64
CA THR A 220 -11.51 22.65 -2.73
C THR A 220 -10.82 22.07 -1.50
N PRO A 221 -11.53 21.98 -0.36
CA PRO A 221 -11.03 21.29 0.82
C PRO A 221 -10.75 19.82 0.53
N GLY A 222 -9.68 19.29 1.14
CA GLY A 222 -9.26 17.90 0.98
C GLY A 222 -8.34 17.65 -0.22
N SER A 223 -7.95 18.70 -0.96
CA SER A 223 -7.06 18.64 -2.14
C SER A 223 -7.50 17.68 -3.24
N MET A 224 -8.82 17.50 -3.38
CA MET A 224 -9.46 16.69 -4.42
C MET A 224 -10.42 17.53 -5.27
N PRO A 225 -9.97 18.63 -5.93
CA PRO A 225 -10.85 19.49 -6.73
C PRO A 225 -11.38 18.76 -7.96
N ALA A 226 -12.70 18.53 -8.00
CA ALA A 226 -13.32 17.76 -9.07
C ALA A 226 -13.29 18.48 -10.42
N ALA A 227 -13.15 19.81 -10.43
CA ALA A 227 -13.10 20.62 -11.63
C ALA A 227 -11.72 21.26 -11.91
N SER A 228 -10.62 20.75 -11.32
CA SER A 228 -9.28 21.29 -11.60
C SER A 228 -8.87 21.10 -13.06
N ARG A 229 -8.24 22.12 -13.63
CA ARG A 229 -7.74 22.13 -15.01
C ARG A 229 -6.22 22.25 -15.12
N SER A 230 -5.57 22.65 -14.03
CA SER A 230 -4.12 22.78 -13.93
C SER A 230 -3.63 22.24 -12.59
N LEU A 231 -2.37 21.81 -12.53
CA LEU A 231 -1.76 21.31 -11.30
C LEU A 231 -1.82 22.35 -10.16
N ALA A 232 -1.71 23.63 -10.49
CA ALA A 232 -1.74 24.72 -9.51
C ALA A 232 -3.10 24.85 -8.79
N GLU A 233 -4.18 24.33 -9.37
CA GLU A 233 -5.51 24.29 -8.74
C GLU A 233 -5.64 23.16 -7.72
N GLU A 234 -4.73 22.19 -7.72
CA GLU A 234 -4.79 20.96 -6.90
C GLU A 234 -4.10 21.08 -5.55
N GLY A 235 -3.20 22.05 -5.37
CA GLY A 235 -2.52 22.30 -4.09
C GLY A 235 -1.07 22.76 -4.25
N ALA A 236 -0.34 22.70 -3.14
CA ALA A 236 1.06 23.10 -3.09
C ALA A 236 1.96 22.03 -3.73
N LEU A 237 2.77 22.47 -4.69
CA LEU A 237 3.86 21.68 -5.25
C LEU A 237 5.12 21.84 -4.39
N LEU A 238 5.58 20.74 -3.83
CA LEU A 238 6.89 20.56 -3.19
C LEU A 238 7.85 20.00 -4.25
N PRO A 239 8.64 20.85 -4.94
CA PRO A 239 9.68 20.36 -5.83
C PRO A 239 10.74 19.60 -5.01
N PRO A 240 11.63 18.82 -5.66
CA PRO A 240 12.77 18.20 -4.99
C PRO A 240 13.50 19.18 -4.06
N HIS A 241 13.52 18.87 -2.77
CA HIS A 241 14.17 19.71 -1.75
C HIS A 241 14.90 18.87 -0.71
N ARG A 242 15.99 19.40 -0.15
CA ARG A 242 16.65 18.83 1.03
C ARG A 242 15.88 19.28 2.27
N LEU A 243 14.95 18.43 2.71
CA LEU A 243 14.06 18.70 3.84
C LEU A 243 14.81 18.73 5.18
N VAL A 244 15.81 17.86 5.34
CA VAL A 244 16.73 17.86 6.48
C VAL A 244 18.15 17.87 5.93
N HIS A 245 18.99 18.76 6.46
CA HIS A 245 20.42 18.81 6.17
C HIS A 245 21.18 19.23 7.42
N ALA A 246 22.33 18.60 7.69
CA ALA A 246 23.13 18.84 8.90
C ALA A 246 22.32 18.77 10.21
N GLY A 247 21.31 17.89 10.26
CA GLY A 247 20.43 17.71 11.42
C GLY A 247 19.32 18.76 11.59
N ALA A 248 19.23 19.77 10.71
CA ALA A 248 18.21 20.81 10.77
C ALA A 248 17.06 20.52 9.79
N PHE A 249 15.82 20.52 10.29
CA PHE A 249 14.60 20.42 9.48
C PHE A 249 14.19 21.80 8.95
N ASP A 250 14.02 21.92 7.64
CA ASP A 250 13.68 23.17 6.97
C ASP A 250 12.17 23.46 6.99
N GLU A 251 11.63 23.62 8.20
CA GLU A 251 10.20 23.90 8.43
C GLU A 251 9.77 25.21 7.77
N ALA A 252 10.64 26.23 7.77
CA ALA A 252 10.37 27.53 7.17
C ALA A 252 10.08 27.41 5.67
N TRP A 253 10.87 26.60 4.94
CA TRP A 253 10.62 26.32 3.53
C TRP A 253 9.30 25.59 3.32
N VAL A 254 8.99 24.57 4.14
CA VAL A 254 7.74 23.82 4.05
C VAL A 254 6.54 24.76 4.19
N ARG A 255 6.54 25.59 5.25
CA ARG A 255 5.45 26.55 5.50
C ARG A 255 5.33 27.58 4.39
N ALA A 256 6.45 28.09 3.88
CA ALA A 256 6.45 29.02 2.75
C ALA A 256 5.83 28.37 1.50
N ARG A 257 6.11 27.10 1.22
CA ARG A 257 5.52 26.36 0.10
C ARG A 257 4.02 26.10 0.28
N LEU A 258 3.60 25.69 1.47
CA LEU A 258 2.20 25.44 1.80
C LEU A 258 1.35 26.73 1.79
N ALA A 259 1.97 27.88 2.09
CA ALA A 259 1.34 29.20 2.02
C ALA A 259 1.41 29.83 0.62
N ALA A 260 2.17 29.25 -0.31
CA ALA A 260 2.34 29.79 -1.64
C ALA A 260 1.16 29.46 -2.56
N GLY A 261 0.93 30.32 -3.57
CA GLY A 261 -0.12 30.14 -4.56
C GLY A 261 -1.47 30.76 -4.17
N ALA A 262 -2.48 30.54 -5.00
CA ALA A 262 -3.81 31.14 -4.83
C ALA A 262 -4.67 30.41 -3.78
N TRP A 263 -4.33 29.16 -3.44
CA TRP A 263 -5.08 28.30 -2.53
C TRP A 263 -4.13 27.61 -1.54
N PRO A 264 -3.73 28.30 -0.46
CA PRO A 264 -2.81 27.75 0.52
C PRO A 264 -3.41 26.55 1.27
N ALA A 265 -2.54 25.75 1.89
CA ALA A 265 -2.95 24.66 2.76
C ALA A 265 -3.75 25.17 3.96
N ARG A 266 -4.83 24.48 4.29
CA ARG A 266 -5.77 24.92 5.34
C ARG A 266 -5.24 24.67 6.74
N ARG A 267 -4.44 23.60 6.92
CA ARG A 267 -3.83 23.21 8.21
C ARG A 267 -2.35 22.89 8.06
N PRO A 268 -1.49 23.89 7.79
CA PRO A 268 -0.06 23.66 7.57
C PRO A 268 0.66 23.01 8.76
N ASP A 269 0.15 23.18 9.99
CA ASP A 269 0.69 22.49 11.17
C ASP A 269 0.51 20.97 11.09
N ASP A 270 -0.63 20.49 10.58
CA ASP A 270 -0.86 19.06 10.37
C ASP A 270 0.10 18.54 9.28
N ASN A 271 0.33 19.31 8.21
CA ASN A 271 1.28 18.95 7.16
C ASN A 271 2.71 18.82 7.69
N VAL A 272 3.14 19.78 8.53
CA VAL A 272 4.47 19.75 9.16
C VAL A 272 4.61 18.55 10.09
N ALA A 273 3.62 18.29 10.95
CA ALA A 273 3.63 17.16 11.87
C ALA A 273 3.67 15.80 11.14
N ASP A 274 2.92 15.66 10.04
CA ASP A 274 2.97 14.44 9.23
C ASP A 274 4.33 14.27 8.52
N LEU A 275 4.97 15.35 8.08
CA LEU A 275 6.34 15.30 7.53
C LEU A 275 7.37 14.88 8.59
N GLU A 276 7.25 15.38 9.82
CA GLU A 276 8.09 14.94 10.94
C GLU A 276 7.88 13.46 11.26
N ALA A 277 6.63 12.97 11.24
CA ALA A 277 6.31 11.56 11.39
C ALA A 277 6.94 10.69 10.28
N MET A 278 6.92 11.17 9.03
CA MET A 278 7.58 10.52 7.90
C MET A 278 9.11 10.49 8.04
N ILE A 279 9.72 11.58 8.50
CA ILE A 279 11.16 11.63 8.83
C ILE A 279 11.48 10.62 9.94
N ALA A 280 10.65 10.53 10.98
CA ALA A 280 10.83 9.58 12.07
C ALA A 280 10.73 8.12 11.60
N ALA A 281 9.78 7.82 10.72
CA ALA A 281 9.64 6.51 10.10
C ALA A 281 10.88 6.14 9.28
N ASN A 282 11.38 7.06 8.44
CA ASN A 282 12.60 6.85 7.68
C ASN A 282 13.83 6.65 8.58
N ARG A 283 13.97 7.42 9.66
CA ARG A 283 15.05 7.22 10.65
C ARG A 283 15.00 5.84 11.31
N ALA A 284 13.79 5.30 11.56
CA ALA A 284 13.67 3.93 12.05
C ALA A 284 14.17 2.91 11.01
N GLY A 285 13.79 3.08 9.74
CA GLY A 285 14.25 2.26 8.63
C GLY A 285 15.77 2.32 8.43
N GLU A 286 16.34 3.53 8.46
CA GLU A 286 17.79 3.77 8.37
C GLU A 286 18.55 2.98 9.43
N ARG A 287 18.17 3.11 10.71
CA ARG A 287 18.83 2.40 11.82
C ARG A 287 18.74 0.88 11.67
N LEU A 288 17.57 0.35 11.33
CA LEU A 288 17.37 -1.09 11.19
C LEU A 288 18.17 -1.65 10.01
N LEU A 289 18.26 -0.88 8.90
CA LEU A 289 19.00 -1.29 7.73
C LEU A 289 20.52 -1.21 7.97
N GLN A 290 21.00 -0.19 8.68
CA GLN A 290 22.38 -0.10 9.15
C GLN A 290 22.74 -1.25 10.10
N ALA A 291 21.86 -1.58 11.05
CA ALA A 291 22.05 -2.71 11.96
C ALA A 291 22.10 -4.04 11.20
N LEU A 292 21.21 -4.22 10.21
CA LEU A 292 21.25 -5.39 9.33
C LEU A 292 22.57 -5.45 8.55
N ALA A 293 22.96 -4.37 7.87
CA ALA A 293 24.19 -4.30 7.11
C ALA A 293 25.45 -4.53 7.99
N ALA A 294 25.45 -4.07 9.24
CA ALA A 294 26.52 -4.34 10.20
C ALA A 294 26.57 -5.82 10.62
N ALA A 295 25.41 -6.46 10.78
CA ALA A 295 25.32 -7.85 11.19
C ALA A 295 25.67 -8.86 10.08
N ILE A 296 25.28 -8.57 8.83
CA ILE A 296 25.46 -9.49 7.70
C ILE A 296 26.53 -9.03 6.70
N GLY A 297 27.07 -7.83 6.85
CA GLY A 297 27.95 -7.20 5.86
C GLY A 297 27.17 -6.44 4.79
N ALA A 298 27.66 -5.26 4.45
CA ALA A 298 27.04 -4.34 3.50
C ALA A 298 26.93 -4.94 2.09
N ASP A 299 27.97 -5.64 1.63
CA ASP A 299 27.99 -6.29 0.32
C ASP A 299 26.96 -7.42 0.24
N ALA A 300 26.83 -8.23 1.30
CA ALA A 300 25.85 -9.29 1.34
C ALA A 300 24.41 -8.76 1.32
N ALA A 301 24.16 -7.66 2.03
CA ALA A 301 22.88 -6.97 1.97
C ALA A 301 22.59 -6.47 0.54
N HIS A 302 23.54 -5.76 -0.06
CA HIS A 302 23.40 -5.20 -1.41
C HIS A 302 23.17 -6.28 -2.48
N VAL A 303 24.00 -7.32 -2.50
CA VAL A 303 23.88 -8.44 -3.46
C VAL A 303 22.56 -9.18 -3.28
N THR A 304 22.11 -9.39 -2.04
CA THR A 304 20.83 -10.05 -1.79
C THR A 304 19.65 -9.22 -2.30
N MET A 305 19.69 -7.89 -2.18
CA MET A 305 18.65 -7.02 -2.76
C MET A 305 18.53 -7.22 -4.27
N GLN A 306 19.66 -7.28 -4.99
CA GLN A 306 19.69 -7.53 -6.43
C GLN A 306 19.16 -8.93 -6.78
N GLN A 307 19.58 -9.95 -6.03
CA GLN A 307 19.10 -11.33 -6.22
C GLN A 307 17.59 -11.47 -5.97
N LEU A 308 17.03 -10.73 -5.00
CA LEU A 308 15.58 -10.68 -4.75
C LEU A 308 14.80 -10.07 -5.92
N GLN A 309 15.34 -9.02 -6.54
CA GLN A 309 14.73 -8.41 -7.72
C GLN A 309 14.82 -9.35 -8.94
N GLU A 310 15.96 -9.99 -9.17
CA GLU A 310 16.11 -10.95 -10.27
C GLU A 310 15.21 -12.18 -10.08
N ALA A 311 15.08 -12.68 -8.85
CA ALA A 311 14.16 -13.76 -8.53
C ALA A 311 12.70 -13.37 -8.84
N ALA A 312 12.30 -12.13 -8.55
CA ALA A 312 10.98 -11.62 -8.91
C ALA A 312 10.80 -11.54 -10.44
N ALA A 313 11.80 -11.03 -11.16
CA ALA A 313 11.80 -10.97 -12.62
C ALA A 313 11.63 -12.36 -13.25
N ALA A 314 12.39 -13.35 -12.79
CA ALA A 314 12.32 -14.73 -13.26
C ALA A 314 10.92 -15.36 -13.05
N LYS A 315 10.28 -15.09 -11.90
CA LYS A 315 8.92 -15.56 -11.61
C LYS A 315 7.90 -14.91 -12.54
N VAL A 316 8.01 -13.61 -12.79
CA VAL A 316 7.14 -12.91 -13.76
C VAL A 316 7.32 -13.49 -15.16
N ARG A 317 8.56 -13.64 -15.65
CA ARG A 317 8.84 -14.24 -16.98
C ARG A 317 8.19 -15.60 -17.16
N ARG A 318 8.24 -16.46 -16.15
CA ARG A 318 7.61 -17.79 -16.16
C ARG A 318 6.09 -17.69 -16.29
N GLU A 319 5.44 -16.85 -15.50
CA GLU A 319 3.98 -16.69 -15.58
C GLU A 319 3.53 -16.05 -16.90
N LEU A 320 4.28 -15.08 -17.41
CA LEU A 320 4.04 -14.50 -18.74
C LEU A 320 4.11 -15.56 -19.83
N ALA A 321 5.14 -16.43 -19.79
CA ALA A 321 5.29 -17.50 -20.75
C ALA A 321 4.12 -18.51 -20.74
N ARG A 322 3.53 -18.73 -19.57
CA ARG A 322 2.39 -19.64 -19.37
C ARG A 322 1.05 -19.03 -19.79
N ARG A 323 0.82 -17.76 -19.50
CA ARG A 323 -0.52 -17.13 -19.58
C ARG A 323 -0.73 -16.23 -20.78
N VAL A 324 0.33 -15.65 -21.33
CA VAL A 324 0.26 -14.69 -22.45
C VAL A 324 0.61 -15.39 -23.75
N THR A 325 -0.43 -15.86 -24.44
CA THR A 325 -0.34 -16.44 -25.78
C THR A 325 -0.97 -15.48 -26.79
N GLY A 326 -0.20 -15.13 -27.84
CA GLY A 326 -0.61 -14.18 -28.87
C GLY A 326 -0.76 -12.74 -28.37
N ALA A 327 -1.09 -11.84 -29.31
CA ALA A 327 -1.42 -10.46 -28.99
C ALA A 327 -2.88 -10.35 -28.56
N ARG A 328 -3.14 -9.61 -27.48
CA ARG A 328 -4.48 -9.34 -26.94
C ARG A 328 -4.72 -7.85 -26.90
N ARG A 329 -5.96 -7.43 -27.14
CA ARG A 329 -6.38 -6.03 -27.09
C ARG A 329 -7.60 -5.89 -26.21
N PHE A 330 -7.66 -4.79 -25.49
CA PHE A 330 -8.84 -4.40 -24.73
C PHE A 330 -8.93 -2.88 -24.70
N GLU A 331 -10.15 -2.37 -24.66
CA GLU A 331 -10.41 -0.94 -24.49
C GLU A 331 -11.60 -0.73 -23.58
N ASP A 332 -11.58 0.40 -22.87
CA ASP A 332 -12.67 0.88 -22.06
C ASP A 332 -12.65 2.42 -22.07
N VAL A 333 -13.70 3.05 -21.58
CA VAL A 333 -13.90 4.49 -21.62
C VAL A 333 -14.21 5.05 -20.24
N LEU A 334 -13.68 6.24 -19.97
CA LEU A 334 -14.08 7.05 -18.82
C LEU A 334 -15.46 7.68 -19.05
N ASP A 335 -16.08 8.20 -18.00
CA ASP A 335 -17.40 8.83 -18.04
C ASP A 335 -17.39 10.13 -18.86
N ASP A 336 -16.25 10.76 -19.11
CA ASP A 336 -16.13 11.88 -20.06
C ASP A 336 -16.07 11.41 -21.54
N GLY A 337 -15.91 10.10 -21.78
CA GLY A 337 -15.81 9.49 -23.10
C GLY A 337 -14.37 9.26 -23.56
N THR A 338 -13.37 9.66 -22.78
CA THR A 338 -11.97 9.44 -23.09
C THR A 338 -11.64 7.96 -23.06
N LYS A 339 -11.03 7.48 -24.15
CA LYS A 339 -10.71 6.07 -24.34
C LYS A 339 -9.35 5.72 -23.73
N ILE A 340 -9.28 4.56 -23.09
CA ILE A 340 -8.05 3.91 -22.68
C ILE A 340 -7.98 2.57 -23.41
N ALA A 341 -6.92 2.38 -24.20
CA ALA A 341 -6.73 1.18 -24.99
C ALA A 341 -5.38 0.56 -24.67
N VAL A 342 -5.34 -0.77 -24.61
CA VAL A 342 -4.10 -1.51 -24.39
C VAL A 342 -4.00 -2.68 -25.36
N ARG A 343 -2.79 -2.89 -25.86
CA ARG A 343 -2.36 -4.11 -26.52
C ARG A 343 -1.27 -4.76 -25.69
N ILE A 344 -1.46 -6.03 -25.35
CA ILE A 344 -0.50 -6.83 -24.60
C ILE A 344 -0.02 -7.94 -25.50
N GLU A 345 1.30 -8.07 -25.63
CA GLU A 345 1.91 -9.19 -26.34
C GLU A 345 3.23 -9.59 -25.71
N ARG A 346 3.62 -10.84 -25.94
CA ARG A 346 4.92 -11.36 -25.51
C ARG A 346 5.88 -11.35 -26.69
N GLU A 347 7.02 -10.67 -26.53
CA GLU A 347 8.14 -10.68 -27.47
C GLU A 347 9.34 -11.36 -26.80
N GLY A 348 9.64 -12.61 -27.17
CA GLY A 348 10.69 -13.40 -26.52
C GLY A 348 10.41 -13.67 -25.04
N ASP A 349 11.19 -13.08 -24.16
CA ASP A 349 11.05 -13.17 -22.70
C ASP A 349 10.46 -11.90 -22.06
N ARG A 350 10.02 -10.93 -22.89
CA ARG A 350 9.44 -9.66 -22.46
C ARG A 350 7.94 -9.59 -22.72
N LEU A 351 7.22 -8.89 -21.85
CA LEU A 351 5.86 -8.43 -22.10
C LEU A 351 5.91 -7.00 -22.64
N VAL A 352 5.39 -6.81 -23.84
CA VAL A 352 5.13 -5.47 -24.39
C VAL A 352 3.71 -5.07 -23.99
N VAL A 353 3.61 -3.99 -23.23
CA VAL A 353 2.35 -3.34 -22.86
C VAL A 353 2.30 -2.00 -23.60
N ASP A 354 1.48 -1.95 -24.64
CA ASP A 354 1.36 -0.82 -25.55
C ASP A 354 0.02 -0.12 -25.41
N PHE A 355 0.05 1.15 -24.98
CA PHE A 355 -1.12 1.99 -24.79
C PHE A 355 -1.50 2.83 -26.03
N ALA A 356 -0.93 2.53 -27.21
CA ALA A 356 -1.33 3.13 -28.47
C ALA A 356 -2.85 3.04 -28.69
N GLY A 357 -3.45 4.17 -29.07
CA GLY A 357 -4.91 4.30 -29.23
C GLY A 357 -5.63 4.87 -28.00
N THR A 358 -4.94 5.08 -26.89
CA THR A 358 -5.43 5.87 -25.74
C THR A 358 -5.60 7.34 -26.13
N GLY A 359 -6.64 7.99 -25.60
CA GLY A 359 -6.97 9.38 -25.88
C GLY A 359 -5.89 10.38 -25.45
N ALA A 360 -5.95 11.60 -26.00
CA ALA A 360 -5.07 12.70 -25.63
C ALA A 360 -5.28 13.13 -24.17
N ALA A 361 -4.31 13.85 -23.61
CA ALA A 361 -4.49 14.54 -22.33
C ALA A 361 -5.73 15.45 -22.36
N VAL A 362 -6.48 15.48 -21.27
CA VAL A 362 -7.75 16.21 -21.16
C VAL A 362 -7.54 17.55 -20.44
N PRO A 363 -8.34 18.58 -20.75
CA PRO A 363 -8.34 19.87 -20.03
C PRO A 363 -9.09 19.75 -18.70
N GLY A 364 -8.70 18.77 -17.89
CA GLY A 364 -9.30 18.38 -16.62
C GLY A 364 -8.29 17.55 -15.81
N ASN A 365 -8.76 16.84 -14.80
CA ASN A 365 -7.89 16.21 -13.81
C ASN A 365 -7.73 14.69 -13.94
N LEU A 366 -8.34 14.08 -14.96
CA LEU A 366 -8.24 12.64 -15.23
C LEU A 366 -6.90 12.24 -15.84
N ASN A 367 -5.95 13.16 -16.01
CA ASN A 367 -4.64 12.85 -16.58
C ASN A 367 -3.78 12.05 -15.59
N ALA A 368 -3.30 10.88 -15.97
CA ALA A 368 -2.48 10.02 -15.13
C ALA A 368 -0.99 10.16 -15.50
N PRO A 369 -0.10 10.55 -14.58
CA PRO A 369 1.33 10.54 -14.80
C PRO A 369 1.84 9.13 -15.14
N ARG A 370 2.93 9.03 -15.92
CA ARG A 370 3.56 7.76 -16.29
C ARG A 370 3.88 6.85 -15.09
N ALA A 371 4.21 7.44 -13.93
CA ALA A 371 4.46 6.70 -12.69
C ALA A 371 3.23 5.92 -12.20
N VAL A 372 2.03 6.46 -12.37
CA VAL A 372 0.76 5.82 -12.01
C VAL A 372 0.49 4.62 -12.93
N VAL A 373 0.77 4.75 -14.24
CA VAL A 373 0.62 3.66 -15.21
C VAL A 373 1.59 2.51 -14.89
N ARG A 374 2.84 2.84 -14.57
CA ARG A 374 3.85 1.86 -14.12
C ARG A 374 3.37 1.09 -12.89
N ALA A 375 2.77 1.78 -11.91
CA ALA A 375 2.21 1.15 -10.71
C ALA A 375 1.02 0.23 -11.03
N ALA A 376 0.12 0.65 -11.94
CA ALA A 376 -1.01 -0.18 -12.40
C ALA A 376 -0.53 -1.47 -13.08
N VAL A 377 0.49 -1.39 -13.93
CA VAL A 377 1.11 -2.57 -14.56
C VAL A 377 1.73 -3.49 -13.50
N LEU A 378 2.50 -2.94 -12.55
CA LEU A 378 3.08 -3.74 -11.45
C LEU A 378 2.00 -4.46 -10.62
N TYR A 379 0.90 -3.77 -10.30
CA TYR A 379 -0.25 -4.37 -9.62
C TYR A 379 -0.84 -5.55 -10.41
N VAL A 380 -1.04 -5.39 -11.73
CA VAL A 380 -1.60 -6.46 -12.57
C VAL A 380 -0.65 -7.66 -12.65
N LEU A 381 0.66 -7.43 -12.76
CA LEU A 381 1.64 -8.52 -12.73
C LEU A 381 1.59 -9.27 -11.39
N ARG A 382 1.38 -8.57 -10.27
CA ARG A 382 1.20 -9.21 -8.97
C ARG A 382 -0.05 -10.06 -8.89
N ALA A 383 -1.16 -9.60 -9.47
CA ALA A 383 -2.40 -10.34 -9.55
C ALA A 383 -2.28 -11.57 -10.48
N LEU A 384 -1.44 -11.47 -11.52
CA LEU A 384 -1.15 -12.56 -12.45
C LEU A 384 -0.35 -13.70 -11.78
N VAL A 385 0.63 -13.35 -10.94
CA VAL A 385 1.50 -14.32 -10.27
C VAL A 385 0.79 -14.94 -9.07
N ALA A 386 0.37 -16.20 -9.24
CA ALA A 386 -0.30 -17.00 -8.21
C ALA A 386 0.68 -17.63 -7.18
N GLU A 387 1.73 -16.90 -6.83
CA GLU A 387 2.75 -17.32 -5.86
C GLU A 387 3.03 -16.16 -4.89
N ARG A 388 3.51 -16.49 -3.69
CA ARG A 388 4.06 -15.48 -2.79
C ARG A 388 5.36 -14.95 -3.39
N ILE A 389 5.31 -13.72 -3.89
CA ILE A 389 6.48 -12.98 -4.36
C ILE A 389 6.54 -11.65 -3.60
N PRO A 390 7.72 -11.22 -3.12
CA PRO A 390 7.92 -9.85 -2.67
C PRO A 390 7.60 -8.91 -3.83
N LEU A 391 6.75 -7.91 -3.61
CA LEU A 391 6.49 -6.93 -4.66
C LEU A 391 7.63 -5.92 -4.69
N ASN A 392 8.47 -6.03 -5.70
CA ASN A 392 9.67 -5.22 -5.85
C ASN A 392 9.84 -4.78 -7.32
N GLY A 393 10.83 -3.92 -7.58
CA GLY A 393 11.07 -3.35 -8.90
C GLY A 393 11.41 -4.39 -9.98
N GLY A 394 11.93 -5.56 -9.57
CA GLY A 394 12.28 -6.67 -10.45
C GLY A 394 11.08 -7.24 -11.21
N CYS A 395 9.87 -7.13 -10.66
CA CYS A 395 8.64 -7.53 -11.36
C CYS A 395 8.41 -6.79 -12.69
N LEU A 396 8.94 -5.56 -12.83
CA LEU A 396 8.82 -4.75 -14.04
C LEU A 396 9.99 -4.93 -15.01
N ALA A 397 11.09 -5.56 -14.60
CA ALA A 397 12.24 -5.80 -15.46
C ALA A 397 11.91 -6.55 -16.77
N PRO A 398 10.99 -7.55 -16.81
CA PRO A 398 10.59 -8.21 -18.05
C PRO A 398 9.48 -7.46 -18.82
N VAL A 399 9.22 -6.19 -18.52
CA VAL A 399 8.12 -5.43 -19.14
C VAL A 399 8.66 -4.22 -19.91
N GLU A 400 8.24 -4.11 -21.16
CA GLU A 400 8.39 -2.91 -21.97
C GLU A 400 7.07 -2.15 -21.98
N LEU A 401 7.10 -0.93 -21.43
CA LEU A 401 5.92 -0.08 -21.29
C LEU A 401 5.96 1.07 -22.31
N ARG A 402 5.12 0.97 -23.35
CA ARG A 402 4.96 1.98 -24.40
C ARG A 402 3.72 2.83 -24.10
N ILE A 403 3.93 4.10 -23.81
CA ILE A 403 2.87 5.07 -23.53
C ILE A 403 3.02 6.22 -24.52
N PRO A 404 1.98 6.58 -25.30
CA PRO A 404 2.09 7.70 -26.23
C PRO A 404 2.26 9.02 -25.47
N ALA A 405 3.29 9.79 -25.82
CA ALA A 405 3.54 11.11 -25.24
C ALA A 405 2.38 12.07 -25.53
N GLY A 406 1.97 12.86 -24.54
CA GLY A 406 0.82 13.77 -24.64
C GLY A 406 -0.55 13.07 -24.58
N SER A 407 -0.58 11.76 -24.32
CA SER A 407 -1.82 11.03 -24.04
C SER A 407 -2.31 11.31 -22.61
N LEU A 408 -3.52 10.83 -22.30
CA LEU A 408 -4.07 10.81 -20.95
C LEU A 408 -3.13 10.17 -19.92
N LEU A 409 -2.29 9.22 -20.37
CA LEU A 409 -1.41 8.39 -19.55
C LEU A 409 0.05 8.88 -19.52
N ASP A 410 0.36 9.93 -20.29
CA ASP A 410 1.64 10.65 -20.25
C ASP A 410 1.39 12.13 -20.58
N PRO A 411 0.66 12.84 -19.68
CA PRO A 411 0.24 14.21 -19.93
C PRO A 411 1.42 15.19 -19.87
N PRO A 412 1.31 16.35 -20.55
CA PRO A 412 2.34 17.38 -20.47
C PRO A 412 2.47 17.94 -19.04
N PRO A 413 3.69 18.39 -18.63
CA PRO A 413 3.91 19.03 -17.33
C PRO A 413 2.93 20.18 -17.06
N GLY A 414 2.43 20.25 -15.83
CA GLY A 414 1.46 21.27 -15.39
C GLY A 414 -0.01 20.90 -15.59
N SER A 415 -0.31 19.78 -16.27
CA SER A 415 -1.65 19.19 -16.31
C SER A 415 -2.18 18.91 -14.90
N ALA A 416 -3.49 19.06 -14.70
CA ALA A 416 -4.18 18.55 -13.51
C ALA A 416 -4.17 17.01 -13.52
N VAL A 417 -3.86 16.38 -12.39
CA VAL A 417 -3.60 14.92 -12.31
C VAL A 417 -4.28 14.20 -11.16
N VAL A 418 -4.98 14.92 -10.27
CA VAL A 418 -5.55 14.30 -9.06
C VAL A 418 -6.49 13.15 -9.41
N GLY A 419 -7.39 13.34 -10.38
CA GLY A 419 -8.29 12.30 -10.89
C GLY A 419 -7.57 11.18 -11.64
N GLY A 420 -6.41 11.46 -12.23
CA GLY A 420 -5.57 10.44 -12.89
C GLY A 420 -5.07 9.37 -11.93
N ASN A 421 -4.69 9.78 -10.72
CA ASN A 421 -4.24 8.89 -9.66
C ASN A 421 -5.36 7.99 -9.14
N VAL A 422 -6.58 8.53 -8.95
CA VAL A 422 -7.66 7.83 -8.24
C VAL A 422 -8.71 7.19 -9.16
N GLU A 423 -8.89 7.70 -10.38
CA GLU A 423 -9.93 7.23 -11.31
C GLU A 423 -9.33 6.59 -12.57
N THR A 424 -8.48 7.29 -13.30
CA THR A 424 -7.87 6.77 -14.54
C THR A 424 -7.01 5.54 -14.26
N SER A 425 -6.30 5.52 -13.13
CA SER A 425 -5.50 4.37 -12.70
C SER A 425 -6.35 3.09 -12.53
N GLN A 426 -7.57 3.21 -12.00
CA GLN A 426 -8.52 2.10 -11.86
C GLN A 426 -8.87 1.55 -13.24
N ARG A 427 -9.12 2.45 -14.20
CA ARG A 427 -9.46 2.06 -15.57
C ARG A 427 -8.31 1.41 -16.32
N VAL A 428 -7.08 1.88 -16.09
CA VAL A 428 -5.86 1.23 -16.63
C VAL A 428 -5.77 -0.21 -16.12
N VAL A 429 -6.05 -0.47 -14.84
CA VAL A 429 -6.08 -1.84 -14.30
C VAL A 429 -7.21 -2.67 -14.94
N ASP A 430 -8.42 -2.14 -15.04
CA ASP A 430 -9.55 -2.84 -15.67
C ASP A 430 -9.20 -3.30 -17.10
N VAL A 431 -8.65 -2.43 -17.96
CA VAL A 431 -8.31 -2.82 -19.34
C VAL A 431 -7.18 -3.83 -19.41
N LEU A 432 -6.20 -3.76 -18.50
CA LEU A 432 -5.10 -4.73 -18.43
C LEU A 432 -5.62 -6.11 -17.98
N LEU A 433 -6.47 -6.16 -16.96
CA LEU A 433 -7.10 -7.40 -16.50
C LEU A 433 -8.03 -7.99 -17.56
N GLY A 434 -8.80 -7.15 -18.26
CA GLY A 434 -9.65 -7.54 -19.39
C GLY A 434 -8.86 -8.10 -20.56
N ALA A 435 -7.76 -7.46 -20.96
CA ALA A 435 -6.87 -7.95 -22.01
C ALA A 435 -6.25 -9.31 -21.66
N LEU A 436 -5.93 -9.55 -20.38
CA LEU A 436 -5.41 -10.83 -19.91
C LEU A 436 -6.51 -11.87 -19.64
N GLY A 437 -7.79 -11.47 -19.63
CA GLY A 437 -8.93 -12.33 -19.32
C GLY A 437 -8.94 -12.83 -17.88
N LEU A 438 -8.43 -12.05 -16.93
CA LEU A 438 -8.26 -12.47 -15.53
C LEU A 438 -9.51 -12.24 -14.67
N ALA A 439 -10.23 -11.15 -14.91
CA ALA A 439 -11.43 -10.78 -14.16
C ALA A 439 -12.30 -9.84 -15.00
N ALA A 440 -13.60 -9.83 -14.69
CA ALA A 440 -14.52 -8.76 -15.08
C ALA A 440 -14.11 -7.42 -14.43
N ALA A 441 -14.64 -6.30 -14.93
CA ALA A 441 -14.36 -5.00 -14.32
C ALA A 441 -14.87 -4.96 -12.87
N SER A 442 -14.05 -4.41 -11.98
CA SER A 442 -14.55 -4.02 -10.66
C SER A 442 -15.27 -2.69 -10.74
N GLN A 443 -15.64 -2.11 -9.60
CA GLN A 443 -16.24 -0.79 -9.52
C GLN A 443 -15.47 0.31 -10.27
N GLY A 444 -14.17 0.12 -10.58
CA GLY A 444 -13.42 0.95 -11.54
C GLY A 444 -13.32 2.43 -11.15
N THR A 445 -13.43 2.74 -9.86
CA THR A 445 -13.42 4.08 -9.25
C THR A 445 -13.03 3.96 -7.78
N MET A 446 -12.43 5.01 -7.20
CA MET A 446 -12.20 5.10 -5.75
C MET A 446 -13.32 5.80 -4.99
N ASN A 447 -14.31 6.37 -5.71
CA ASN A 447 -15.44 7.12 -5.12
C ASN A 447 -14.98 8.17 -4.10
N ASN A 448 -14.08 9.05 -4.53
CA ASN A 448 -13.49 10.04 -3.66
C ASN A 448 -14.53 11.04 -3.20
N VAL A 449 -14.65 11.19 -1.88
CA VAL A 449 -15.46 12.21 -1.24
C VAL A 449 -14.53 13.07 -0.40
N ALA A 450 -14.45 14.34 -0.77
CA ALA A 450 -13.78 15.35 0.02
C ALA A 450 -14.77 16.42 0.44
N PHE A 451 -14.64 16.94 1.66
CA PHE A 451 -15.45 18.07 2.11
C PHE A 451 -14.73 18.88 3.18
N GLY A 452 -15.20 20.11 3.37
CA GLY A 452 -14.68 20.97 4.43
C GLY A 452 -15.04 22.43 4.20
N ASP A 453 -14.25 23.31 4.79
CA ASP A 453 -14.42 24.76 4.71
C ASP A 453 -13.06 25.48 4.52
N ALA A 454 -12.94 26.71 4.98
CA ALA A 454 -11.70 27.48 4.90
C ALA A 454 -10.64 27.03 5.92
N GLY A 455 -11.04 26.38 7.02
CA GLY A 455 -10.17 25.98 8.13
C GLY A 455 -9.79 24.50 8.16
N TYR A 456 -10.54 23.62 7.48
CA TYR A 456 -10.18 22.20 7.39
C TYR A 456 -10.62 21.54 6.09
N GLY A 457 -9.97 20.42 5.76
CA GLY A 457 -10.37 19.51 4.70
C GLY A 457 -10.41 18.07 5.22
N TYR A 458 -11.43 17.32 4.81
CA TYR A 458 -11.56 15.89 4.99
C TYR A 458 -11.57 15.21 3.62
N TYR A 459 -10.95 14.04 3.53
CA TYR A 459 -10.93 13.23 2.32
C TYR A 459 -11.02 11.73 2.64
N GLU A 460 -11.92 11.04 1.95
CA GLU A 460 -12.01 9.59 1.94
C GLU A 460 -12.27 8.97 0.56
N THR A 461 -11.91 7.69 0.43
CA THR A 461 -12.31 6.81 -0.67
C THR A 461 -13.35 5.81 -0.17
N ILE A 462 -14.25 5.38 -1.05
CA ILE A 462 -15.33 4.45 -0.72
C ILE A 462 -15.22 3.20 -1.59
N GLY A 463 -15.27 2.03 -0.96
CA GLY A 463 -15.28 0.73 -1.63
C GLY A 463 -16.54 0.47 -2.48
N GLY A 464 -16.58 -0.67 -3.14
CA GLY A 464 -17.69 -1.08 -3.99
C GLY A 464 -17.57 -2.54 -4.40
N GLY A 465 -18.17 -2.90 -5.52
CA GLY A 465 -18.12 -4.28 -6.00
C GLY A 465 -16.81 -4.63 -6.71
N ALA A 466 -16.17 -5.73 -6.33
CA ALA A 466 -15.10 -6.33 -7.12
C ALA A 466 -15.66 -7.14 -8.30
N GLY A 467 -14.92 -7.18 -9.41
CA GLY A 467 -15.28 -8.00 -10.57
C GLY A 467 -15.09 -9.49 -10.29
N ALA A 468 -15.97 -10.31 -10.87
CA ALA A 468 -15.87 -11.77 -10.79
C ALA A 468 -14.78 -12.33 -11.73
N GLY A 469 -14.23 -13.49 -11.39
CA GLY A 469 -13.28 -14.23 -12.22
C GLY A 469 -13.79 -15.60 -12.64
N PRO A 470 -12.97 -16.39 -13.35
CA PRO A 470 -13.35 -17.72 -13.82
C PRO A 470 -13.79 -18.68 -12.72
N ASP A 471 -13.16 -18.58 -11.55
CA ASP A 471 -13.28 -19.51 -10.43
C ASP A 471 -13.74 -18.84 -9.12
N PHE A 472 -14.01 -17.52 -9.12
CA PHE A 472 -14.42 -16.78 -7.93
C PHE A 472 -15.51 -15.73 -8.20
N ASP A 473 -16.39 -15.54 -7.23
CA ASP A 473 -17.31 -14.40 -7.17
C ASP A 473 -16.55 -13.12 -6.76
N GLY A 474 -17.07 -11.97 -7.15
CA GLY A 474 -16.58 -10.67 -6.71
C GLY A 474 -16.93 -10.38 -5.25
N ALA A 475 -15.96 -9.88 -4.48
CA ALA A 475 -16.17 -9.38 -3.13
C ALA A 475 -17.03 -8.09 -3.13
N SER A 476 -17.93 -7.97 -2.16
CA SER A 476 -18.84 -6.81 -2.04
C SER A 476 -18.32 -5.77 -1.05
N GLY A 477 -18.48 -4.49 -1.37
CA GLY A 477 -18.14 -3.38 -0.48
C GLY A 477 -16.67 -3.23 -0.13
N VAL A 478 -15.76 -3.60 -1.02
CA VAL A 478 -14.31 -3.55 -0.80
C VAL A 478 -13.63 -2.50 -1.67
N HIS A 479 -12.49 -1.99 -1.21
CA HIS A 479 -11.56 -1.27 -2.07
C HIS A 479 -10.91 -2.24 -3.07
N VAL A 480 -10.65 -1.76 -4.27
CA VAL A 480 -10.09 -2.57 -5.36
C VAL A 480 -8.93 -1.86 -6.03
N HIS A 481 -8.05 -2.67 -6.61
CA HIS A 481 -6.96 -2.27 -7.48
C HIS A 481 -6.01 -1.26 -6.86
N MET A 482 -6.15 0.02 -7.20
CA MET A 482 -5.13 1.05 -6.94
C MET A 482 -5.22 1.64 -5.52
N THR A 483 -6.11 1.11 -4.68
CA THR A 483 -6.25 1.49 -3.27
C THR A 483 -6.64 0.30 -2.40
N ASN A 484 -6.18 0.32 -1.15
CA ASN A 484 -6.57 -0.61 -0.09
C ASN A 484 -6.64 0.14 1.27
N THR A 485 -6.97 1.44 1.22
CA THR A 485 -7.12 2.26 2.41
C THR A 485 -8.30 1.80 3.24
N ARG A 486 -8.24 1.96 4.56
CA ARG A 486 -9.41 1.79 5.41
C ARG A 486 -10.40 2.93 5.17
N ILE A 487 -11.68 2.62 5.36
CA ILE A 487 -12.72 3.63 5.53
C ILE A 487 -12.52 4.28 6.90
N THR A 488 -12.78 5.58 7.01
CA THR A 488 -12.76 6.26 8.30
C THR A 488 -13.87 5.69 9.19
N ASP A 489 -13.51 5.33 10.42
CA ASP A 489 -14.48 4.88 11.40
C ASP A 489 -15.60 5.92 11.57
N PRO A 490 -16.89 5.51 11.54
CA PRO A 490 -17.99 6.46 11.68
C PRO A 490 -17.90 7.33 12.93
N GLU A 491 -17.50 6.79 14.08
CA GLU A 491 -17.39 7.57 15.32
C GLU A 491 -16.27 8.61 15.22
N VAL A 492 -15.13 8.24 14.63
CA VAL A 492 -14.02 9.17 14.38
C VAL A 492 -14.45 10.27 13.41
N LEU A 493 -15.18 9.93 12.35
CA LEU A 493 -15.72 10.87 11.37
C LEU A 493 -16.66 11.89 12.03
N GLU A 494 -17.64 11.40 12.80
CA GLU A 494 -18.65 12.23 13.46
C GLU A 494 -18.08 13.07 14.60
N GLN A 495 -17.05 12.57 15.29
CA GLN A 495 -16.40 13.30 16.38
C GLN A 495 -15.53 14.45 15.87
N ARG A 496 -14.86 14.27 14.73
CA ARG A 496 -13.88 15.24 14.22
C ARG A 496 -14.46 16.25 13.23
N HIS A 497 -15.60 15.97 12.61
CA HIS A 497 -16.16 16.77 11.53
C HIS A 497 -17.67 17.02 11.71
N PRO A 498 -18.21 18.13 11.17
CA PRO A 498 -19.62 18.49 11.30
C PRO A 498 -20.51 17.67 10.35
N VAL A 499 -20.52 16.35 10.56
CA VAL A 499 -21.22 15.39 9.72
C VAL A 499 -21.69 14.21 10.56
N ARG A 500 -22.81 13.61 10.16
CA ARG A 500 -23.33 12.34 10.69
C ARG A 500 -23.46 11.31 9.58
N LEU A 501 -22.96 10.10 9.77
CA LEU A 501 -23.10 9.02 8.81
C LEU A 501 -24.43 8.29 9.05
N VAL A 502 -25.46 8.67 8.29
CA VAL A 502 -26.83 8.16 8.44
C VAL A 502 -27.01 6.77 7.82
N THR A 503 -26.22 6.44 6.82
CA THR A 503 -26.26 5.12 6.18
C THR A 503 -24.86 4.68 5.81
N PHE A 504 -24.54 3.43 6.12
CA PHE A 504 -23.41 2.71 5.57
C PHE A 504 -23.84 1.25 5.38
N ALA A 505 -24.16 0.87 4.15
CA ALA A 505 -24.73 -0.45 3.84
C ALA A 505 -24.25 -0.97 2.48
N LEU A 506 -24.34 -2.29 2.28
CA LEU A 506 -24.21 -2.88 0.94
C LEU A 506 -25.37 -2.44 0.05
N ARG A 507 -25.06 -2.18 -1.22
CA ARG A 507 -26.04 -1.88 -2.27
C ARG A 507 -26.48 -3.20 -2.91
N SER A 508 -27.29 -3.98 -2.19
CA SER A 508 -27.65 -5.34 -2.59
C SER A 508 -28.23 -5.42 -4.01
N GLY A 509 -27.74 -6.38 -4.80
CA GLY A 509 -28.20 -6.60 -6.18
C GLY A 509 -27.59 -5.63 -7.21
N SER A 510 -26.51 -4.93 -6.85
CA SER A 510 -25.77 -4.08 -7.79
C SER A 510 -24.66 -4.82 -8.53
N GLY A 511 -24.21 -5.98 -8.04
CA GLY A 511 -23.25 -6.83 -8.72
C GLY A 511 -23.82 -7.52 -9.95
N GLY A 512 -23.02 -7.59 -11.01
CA GLY A 512 -23.37 -8.20 -12.28
C GLY A 512 -23.69 -9.70 -12.16
N THR A 513 -24.62 -10.16 -12.99
CA THR A 513 -25.05 -11.56 -13.03
C THR A 513 -24.06 -12.42 -13.81
N GLY A 514 -24.02 -13.72 -13.53
CA GLY A 514 -23.19 -14.67 -14.27
C GLY A 514 -23.12 -16.00 -13.55
N LEU A 515 -22.33 -16.93 -14.10
CA LEU A 515 -21.96 -18.16 -13.40
C LEU A 515 -21.25 -17.83 -12.08
N ARG A 516 -20.41 -16.78 -12.11
CA ARG A 516 -19.87 -16.11 -10.94
C ARG A 516 -20.43 -14.69 -10.89
N ARG A 517 -20.91 -14.27 -9.73
CA ARG A 517 -21.53 -12.96 -9.52
C ARG A 517 -20.47 -11.91 -9.24
N GLY A 518 -20.64 -10.72 -9.80
CA GLY A 518 -19.90 -9.54 -9.36
C GLY A 518 -20.29 -9.13 -7.94
N GLY A 519 -19.39 -8.44 -7.25
CA GLY A 519 -19.65 -7.92 -5.91
C GLY A 519 -20.67 -6.78 -5.92
N ASP A 520 -21.43 -6.64 -4.84
CA ASP A 520 -22.31 -5.49 -4.63
C ASP A 520 -21.51 -4.26 -4.16
N GLY A 521 -21.94 -3.08 -4.60
CA GLY A 521 -21.45 -1.78 -4.16
C GLY A 521 -21.87 -1.39 -2.74
N LEU A 522 -21.74 -0.12 -2.40
CA LEU A 522 -22.09 0.48 -1.11
C LEU A 522 -23.09 1.63 -1.28
N VAL A 523 -23.82 1.93 -0.21
CA VAL A 523 -24.60 3.15 -0.05
C VAL A 523 -24.08 3.88 1.19
N ARG A 524 -23.61 5.11 1.00
CA ARG A 524 -23.22 6.02 2.08
C ARG A 524 -24.09 7.28 2.05
N ARG A 525 -24.62 7.67 3.21
CA ARG A 525 -25.38 8.91 3.39
C ARG A 525 -24.78 9.74 4.51
N TYR A 526 -24.36 10.96 4.20
CA TYR A 526 -23.76 11.91 5.12
C TYR A 526 -24.75 13.04 5.35
N ALA A 527 -25.16 13.28 6.60
CA ALA A 527 -25.95 14.45 6.97
C ALA A 527 -25.03 15.51 7.59
N PHE A 528 -24.90 16.66 6.96
CA PHE A 528 -24.00 17.70 7.45
C PHE A 528 -24.67 18.55 8.54
N THR A 529 -23.92 18.88 9.58
CA THR A 529 -24.42 19.67 10.73
C THR A 529 -23.96 21.13 10.68
N ALA A 530 -23.11 21.47 9.71
CA ALA A 530 -22.68 22.82 9.39
C ALA A 530 -22.56 23.00 7.85
N PRO A 531 -22.52 24.23 7.33
CA PRO A 531 -22.26 24.46 5.92
C PRO A 531 -20.88 23.95 5.51
N VAL A 532 -20.81 23.21 4.40
CA VAL A 532 -19.55 22.66 3.85
C VAL A 532 -19.52 22.79 2.33
N ARG A 533 -18.31 22.78 1.77
CA ARG A 533 -18.10 22.49 0.34
C ARG A 533 -17.75 21.03 0.20
N VAL A 534 -18.43 20.34 -0.71
CA VAL A 534 -18.16 18.95 -1.08
C VAL A 534 -17.55 18.92 -2.47
N SER A 535 -16.55 18.06 -2.64
CA SER A 535 -15.99 17.67 -3.92
C SER A 535 -16.07 16.15 -4.07
N ILE A 536 -16.58 15.69 -5.21
CA ILE A 536 -16.69 14.28 -5.56
C ILE A 536 -15.88 14.04 -6.81
N LEU A 537 -14.93 13.10 -6.74
CA LEU A 537 -14.18 12.60 -7.87
C LEU A 537 -14.48 11.11 -8.00
N SER A 538 -15.22 10.75 -9.04
CA SER A 538 -15.75 9.40 -9.15
C SER A 538 -16.14 9.06 -10.58
N GLU A 539 -16.10 7.78 -10.94
CA GLU A 539 -16.35 7.27 -12.30
C GLU A 539 -17.45 6.19 -12.30
N ARG A 540 -17.78 5.61 -13.46
CA ARG A 540 -18.82 4.56 -13.60
C ARG A 540 -20.22 5.01 -13.18
N ARG A 541 -20.53 6.29 -13.36
CA ARG A 541 -21.89 6.86 -13.28
C ARG A 541 -22.55 6.89 -14.66
N ARG A 542 -21.76 6.96 -15.74
CA ARG A 542 -22.24 6.87 -17.13
C ARG A 542 -21.94 5.52 -17.78
N VAL A 543 -20.79 4.91 -17.48
CA VAL A 543 -20.36 3.63 -18.06
C VAL A 543 -20.46 2.53 -17.01
N ALA A 544 -21.09 1.39 -17.33
CA ALA A 544 -21.22 0.29 -16.37
C ALA A 544 -19.89 -0.48 -16.24
N PRO A 545 -19.56 -1.05 -15.06
CA PRO A 545 -18.54 -2.08 -14.93
C PRO A 545 -18.91 -3.30 -15.77
N TRP A 546 -18.14 -3.60 -16.80
CA TRP A 546 -18.46 -4.66 -17.76
C TRP A 546 -18.29 -6.07 -17.17
N GLY A 547 -19.16 -6.99 -17.58
CA GLY A 547 -18.99 -8.42 -17.33
C GLY A 547 -17.99 -9.09 -18.28
N LEU A 548 -17.50 -10.29 -17.92
CA LEU A 548 -16.54 -11.06 -18.73
C LEU A 548 -17.10 -12.43 -19.13
N ALA A 549 -16.70 -12.93 -20.30
CA ALA A 549 -17.05 -14.26 -20.81
C ALA A 549 -18.57 -14.55 -20.80
N GLY A 550 -19.40 -13.55 -21.10
CA GLY A 550 -20.87 -13.66 -21.11
C GLY A 550 -21.55 -13.33 -19.78
N GLY A 551 -20.79 -12.94 -18.75
CA GLY A 551 -21.35 -12.35 -17.53
C GLY A 551 -21.96 -10.97 -17.81
N GLY A 552 -22.95 -10.59 -17.01
CA GLY A 552 -23.62 -9.29 -17.06
C GLY A 552 -22.85 -8.19 -16.33
N ASP A 553 -23.14 -6.95 -16.73
CA ASP A 553 -22.52 -5.76 -16.17
C ASP A 553 -22.98 -5.49 -14.72
N GLY A 554 -22.08 -4.89 -13.93
CA GLY A 554 -22.44 -4.30 -12.65
C GLY A 554 -23.29 -3.05 -12.82
N ALA A 555 -24.11 -2.73 -11.82
CA ALA A 555 -24.88 -1.50 -11.80
C ALA A 555 -23.95 -0.29 -11.64
N ARG A 556 -24.27 0.79 -12.36
CA ARG A 556 -23.60 2.10 -12.26
C ARG A 556 -23.76 2.71 -10.87
N GLY A 557 -22.77 3.51 -10.49
CA GLY A 557 -22.85 4.35 -9.30
C GLY A 557 -23.79 5.54 -9.50
N ARG A 558 -24.15 6.21 -8.41
CA ARG A 558 -24.98 7.42 -8.41
C ARG A 558 -24.58 8.34 -7.26
N ASN A 559 -24.51 9.62 -7.55
CA ASN A 559 -24.25 10.69 -6.58
C ASN A 559 -25.49 11.58 -6.49
N ALA A 560 -25.91 11.97 -5.29
CA ALA A 560 -27.04 12.88 -5.12
C ALA A 560 -26.94 13.71 -3.84
N VAL A 561 -27.64 14.84 -3.82
CA VAL A 561 -27.89 15.65 -2.64
C VAL A 561 -29.37 15.59 -2.28
N GLU A 562 -29.68 15.21 -1.05
CA GLU A 562 -31.00 15.39 -0.46
C GLU A 562 -30.98 16.71 0.33
N ARG A 563 -31.65 17.73 -0.18
CA ARG A 563 -31.75 19.04 0.46
C ARG A 563 -32.70 18.98 1.65
N ARG A 564 -32.49 19.86 2.64
CA ARG A 564 -33.36 19.95 3.83
C ARG A 564 -34.84 20.23 3.52
N ASP A 565 -35.13 20.83 2.35
CA ASP A 565 -36.49 21.11 1.88
C ASP A 565 -37.17 19.90 1.20
N GLY A 566 -36.47 18.76 1.13
CA GLY A 566 -36.94 17.52 0.51
C GLY A 566 -36.58 17.38 -0.97
N ARG A 567 -35.96 18.39 -1.61
CA ARG A 567 -35.49 18.29 -2.99
C ARG A 567 -34.35 17.29 -3.11
N VAL A 568 -34.35 16.46 -4.16
CA VAL A 568 -33.24 15.56 -4.48
C VAL A 568 -32.59 16.01 -5.79
N GLU A 569 -31.31 16.33 -5.72
CA GLU A 569 -30.48 16.74 -6.86
C GLU A 569 -29.52 15.60 -7.22
N THR A 570 -29.63 15.03 -8.41
CA THR A 570 -28.63 14.09 -8.92
C THR A 570 -27.39 14.86 -9.35
N LEU A 571 -26.22 14.42 -8.90
CA LEU A 571 -24.93 15.00 -9.27
C LEU A 571 -24.27 14.20 -10.40
N ALA A 572 -23.34 14.84 -11.10
CA ALA A 572 -22.49 14.17 -12.08
C ALA A 572 -21.48 13.21 -11.41
N SER A 573 -20.69 12.50 -12.23
CA SER A 573 -19.60 11.63 -11.79
C SER A 573 -18.56 12.41 -10.98
N CYS A 574 -18.11 13.54 -11.52
CA CYS A 574 -17.29 14.53 -10.84
C CYS A 574 -18.14 15.79 -10.55
N ALA A 575 -18.17 16.24 -9.29
CA ALA A 575 -19.03 17.36 -8.89
C ALA A 575 -18.44 18.16 -7.71
N GLU A 576 -18.66 19.48 -7.73
CA GLU A 576 -18.43 20.36 -6.59
C GLU A 576 -19.79 20.97 -6.18
N VAL A 577 -20.14 20.92 -4.90
CA VAL A 577 -21.43 21.42 -4.41
C VAL A 577 -21.30 22.03 -3.01
N ALA A 578 -22.00 23.14 -2.78
CA ALA A 578 -22.18 23.69 -1.45
C ALA A 578 -23.40 23.03 -0.78
N LEU A 579 -23.21 22.57 0.47
CA LEU A 579 -24.25 21.97 1.30
C LEU A 579 -24.44 22.83 2.55
N ASP A 580 -25.70 23.03 2.93
CA ASP A 580 -26.06 23.69 4.18
C ASP A 580 -26.23 22.67 5.31
N ALA A 581 -26.27 23.16 6.55
CA ALA A 581 -26.65 22.31 7.69
C ALA A 581 -28.04 21.69 7.47
N GLY A 582 -28.12 20.36 7.62
CA GLY A 582 -29.31 19.56 7.39
C GLY A 582 -29.39 18.91 6.00
N ASP A 583 -28.59 19.37 5.02
CA ASP A 583 -28.48 18.69 3.73
C ASP A 583 -27.75 17.35 3.87
N ARG A 584 -28.01 16.44 2.93
CA ARG A 584 -27.37 15.12 2.90
C ARG A 584 -26.71 14.83 1.57
N LEU A 585 -25.48 14.34 1.62
CA LEU A 585 -24.82 13.73 0.47
C LEU A 585 -25.13 12.23 0.45
N VAL A 586 -25.53 11.72 -0.71
CA VAL A 586 -25.76 10.29 -0.97
C VAL A 586 -24.78 9.82 -2.04
N VAL A 587 -23.98 8.81 -1.70
CA VAL A 587 -23.07 8.13 -2.63
C VAL A 587 -23.46 6.66 -2.71
N GLU A 588 -23.92 6.24 -3.88
CA GLU A 588 -24.14 4.85 -4.24
C GLU A 588 -22.98 4.40 -5.14
N THR A 589 -22.13 3.50 -4.64
CA THR A 589 -20.97 3.04 -5.40
C THR A 589 -21.35 1.94 -6.40
N PRO A 590 -20.59 1.79 -7.50
CA PRO A 590 -20.86 0.75 -8.50
C PRO A 590 -20.71 -0.67 -7.94
N GLY A 591 -21.41 -1.62 -8.55
CA GLY A 591 -21.12 -3.04 -8.39
C GLY A 591 -19.92 -3.48 -9.24
N GLY A 592 -19.54 -4.76 -9.18
CA GLY A 592 -18.59 -5.38 -10.10
C GLY A 592 -19.29 -6.14 -11.22
N GLY A 593 -18.62 -6.35 -12.35
CA GLY A 593 -19.12 -7.21 -13.43
C GLY A 593 -19.12 -8.69 -13.05
N GLY A 594 -20.08 -9.46 -13.60
CA GLY A 594 -20.15 -10.91 -13.46
C GLY A 594 -19.25 -11.65 -14.46
N HIS A 595 -19.07 -12.95 -14.25
CA HIS A 595 -18.29 -13.82 -15.13
C HIS A 595 -19.09 -15.05 -15.58
N GLY A 596 -19.05 -15.35 -16.87
CA GLY A 596 -19.74 -16.50 -17.46
C GLY A 596 -21.24 -16.27 -17.66
N ALA A 597 -21.81 -16.85 -18.72
CA ALA A 597 -23.25 -16.78 -18.96
C ALA A 597 -24.05 -17.31 -17.74
N PRO A 598 -25.13 -16.63 -17.31
CA PRO A 598 -26.03 -17.16 -16.29
C PRO A 598 -26.57 -18.53 -16.73
N VAL A 599 -26.63 -19.50 -15.83
CA VAL A 599 -27.33 -20.75 -16.11
C VAL A 599 -28.83 -20.44 -16.18
N GLU A 600 -29.45 -20.58 -17.36
CA GLU A 600 -30.91 -20.54 -17.48
C GLU A 600 -31.49 -21.66 -16.62
N SER A 601 -32.04 -21.32 -15.46
CA SER A 601 -32.82 -22.27 -14.68
C SER A 601 -34.16 -22.47 -15.40
N GLY A 602 -34.26 -23.49 -16.25
CA GLY A 602 -35.53 -24.02 -16.77
C GLY A 602 -36.43 -24.66 -15.69
N LEU A 603 -36.12 -24.45 -14.42
CA LEU A 603 -36.92 -24.87 -13.28
C LEU A 603 -37.58 -23.63 -12.67
N PRO A 604 -38.90 -23.68 -12.38
CA PRO A 604 -39.58 -22.57 -11.72
C PRO A 604 -38.87 -22.23 -10.40
N PRO A 605 -38.82 -20.96 -10.00
CA PRO A 605 -38.10 -20.54 -8.81
C PRO A 605 -38.58 -21.35 -7.61
N LEU A 606 -37.69 -22.16 -7.04
CA LEU A 606 -37.89 -22.73 -5.72
C LEU A 606 -38.12 -21.55 -4.79
N ARG A 607 -39.32 -21.45 -4.21
CA ARG A 607 -39.63 -20.51 -3.13
C ARG A 607 -38.72 -20.83 -1.95
N VAL A 608 -37.52 -20.25 -1.95
CA VAL A 608 -36.65 -20.23 -0.79
C VAL A 608 -37.39 -19.38 0.24
N ARG A 609 -37.90 -20.02 1.30
CA ARG A 609 -38.44 -19.31 2.46
C ARG A 609 -37.34 -18.38 2.97
N PRO A 610 -37.64 -17.11 3.31
CA PRO A 610 -36.64 -16.19 3.82
C PRO A 610 -36.01 -16.79 5.07
N SER A 611 -34.70 -17.07 5.02
CA SER A 611 -33.93 -17.38 6.22
C SER A 611 -33.95 -16.14 7.11
N LEU A 612 -34.41 -16.32 8.34
CA LEU A 612 -34.52 -15.28 9.35
C LEU A 612 -33.17 -14.56 9.54
N ARG A 613 -33.25 -13.22 9.55
CA ARG A 613 -32.26 -12.16 9.85
C ARG A 613 -30.98 -12.54 10.62
N PRO A 614 -29.86 -11.83 10.39
CA PRO A 614 -28.98 -11.39 11.46
C PRO A 614 -29.31 -9.95 11.84
N GLY A 615 -30.01 -9.82 12.96
CA GLY A 615 -30.25 -8.60 13.69
C GLY A 615 -30.52 -9.02 15.14
N ALA A 616 -29.44 -9.19 15.89
CA ALA A 616 -29.38 -9.27 17.33
C ALA A 616 -28.14 -8.48 17.77
#